data_AF-A0A7H0H2R0-F1
#
_entry.id   AF-A0A7H0H2R0-F1
#
_cell.length_a   1.000
_cell.length_b   1.000
_cell.length_c   1.000
_cell.angle_alpha   90.00
_cell.angle_beta   90.00
_cell.angle_gamma   90.00
#
_symmetry.space_group_name_H-M   'P 1'
#
loop_
_entity.id
_entity.type
_entity.pdbx_description
1 polymer ?
#
loop_
_entity_poly.entity_id
_entity_poly.type
_entity_poly.pdbx_seq_one_letter_code
_entity_poly.pdbx_strand_id
1 'polypeptide(L)'
;MIEFPLAHHCDECSSAMASREVRVREQLLRLCGDCAARNEGPRNETLRSSATVPTSGFMVEQRMLRSLQLTQVQDFKQLAGLGQLPAEEARRTTTNNHIATVFADGNGLGGLFGHLRDEAIRDGSTRHLLEVSKRIKQATENGLRAAIETSRIAERDGKVMAAIPHILGGDDVLVSVPATRVWTFLITFMTTMQQLLGEDPYEEARSISFSAGVVICHQAFPIGDQVELAERLLRQAKWVEQGQEWTFAWQDVTNEGSQPLERVVRLDEWPRHEALMEAARHIGGEKGGNTARATLRAELRLPDIGARTLRLRHLADRMEGAEDLFNLAFGQEWRDEPVTDAHTRDLLGALSIMRWLP
;
A
#
# COMPACT_ATOMS: atom_id res chain seq x y z
N MET A 1 -29.93 21.88 -22.81
CA MET A 1 -29.71 20.48 -22.39
C MET A 1 -29.59 20.54 -20.88
N ILE A 2 -30.57 19.98 -20.17
CA ILE A 2 -30.83 20.23 -18.74
C ILE A 2 -30.15 19.11 -17.95
N GLU A 3 -29.15 19.44 -17.14
CA GLU A 3 -28.55 18.52 -16.16
C GLU A 3 -29.40 18.54 -14.88
N PHE A 4 -30.01 17.40 -14.56
CA PHE A 4 -30.95 17.21 -13.46
C PHE A 4 -30.58 15.92 -12.71
N PRO A 5 -30.35 15.97 -11.39
CA PRO A 5 -29.16 16.59 -10.80
C PRO A 5 -27.92 15.70 -11.01
N LEU A 6 -26.88 16.22 -11.67
CA LEU A 6 -25.56 15.62 -11.59
C LEU A 6 -25.03 15.87 -10.19
N ALA A 7 -24.77 14.81 -9.43
CA ALA A 7 -24.08 14.94 -8.16
C ALA A 7 -22.78 15.75 -8.40
N HIS A 8 -22.61 16.84 -7.65
CA HIS A 8 -21.48 17.75 -7.80
C HIS A 8 -20.26 17.11 -7.18
N HIS A 9 -19.13 16.99 -7.89
CA HIS A 9 -17.91 16.49 -7.28
C HIS A 9 -17.46 17.42 -6.15
N CYS A 10 -16.83 16.84 -5.12
CA CYS A 10 -16.27 17.59 -4.02
C CYS A 10 -15.28 18.65 -4.52
N ASP A 11 -15.43 19.90 -4.10
CA ASP A 11 -14.58 21.03 -4.52
C ASP A 11 -13.12 20.88 -4.09
N GLU A 12 -12.84 20.01 -3.11
CA GLU A 12 -11.49 19.83 -2.56
C GLU A 12 -10.78 18.58 -3.10
N CYS A 13 -11.45 17.42 -3.13
CA CYS A 13 -10.84 16.17 -3.59
C CYS A 13 -11.17 15.81 -5.04
N SER A 14 -12.18 16.46 -5.64
CA SER A 14 -12.71 16.22 -7.00
C SER A 14 -13.05 14.76 -7.33
N SER A 15 -13.07 13.88 -6.33
CA SER A 15 -13.18 12.42 -6.51
C SER A 15 -14.55 11.92 -6.05
N ALA A 16 -14.88 12.13 -4.77
CA ALA A 16 -16.18 11.79 -4.22
C ALA A 16 -17.25 12.85 -4.52
N MET A 17 -18.51 12.47 -4.34
CA MET A 17 -19.64 13.38 -4.48
C MET A 17 -19.77 14.28 -3.25
N ALA A 18 -20.04 15.56 -3.49
CA ALA A 18 -20.32 16.52 -2.46
C ALA A 18 -21.62 16.10 -1.74
N SER A 19 -21.54 16.02 -0.41
CA SER A 19 -22.66 15.64 0.43
C SER A 19 -23.13 16.79 1.33
N ARG A 20 -22.31 17.83 1.49
CA ARG A 20 -22.62 19.01 2.32
C ARG A 20 -21.87 20.26 1.86
N GLU A 21 -22.45 21.42 2.15
CA GLU A 21 -21.80 22.72 1.97
C GLU A 21 -21.12 23.14 3.28
N VAL A 22 -19.82 23.42 3.23
CA VAL A 22 -19.00 23.81 4.37
C VAL A 22 -18.35 25.16 4.08
N ARG A 23 -18.40 26.07 5.06
CA ARG A 23 -17.75 27.36 4.96
C ARG A 23 -16.29 27.23 5.39
N VAL A 24 -15.38 27.21 4.43
CA VAL A 24 -13.94 27.16 4.66
C VAL A 24 -13.38 28.57 4.46
N ARG A 25 -12.98 29.22 5.56
CA ARG A 25 -12.61 30.64 5.58
C ARG A 25 -13.77 31.52 5.06
N GLU A 26 -13.57 32.25 3.97
CA GLU A 26 -14.57 33.15 3.36
C GLU A 26 -15.33 32.51 2.20
N GLN A 27 -14.98 31.29 1.80
CA GLN A 27 -15.60 30.58 0.67
C GLN A 27 -16.56 29.49 1.16
N LEU A 28 -17.68 29.35 0.46
CA LEU A 28 -18.61 28.24 0.64
C LEU A 28 -18.20 27.14 -0.34
N LEU A 29 -17.76 25.99 0.18
CA LEU A 29 -17.33 24.85 -0.61
C LEU A 29 -18.32 23.69 -0.48
N ARG A 30 -18.58 22.98 -1.56
CA ARG A 30 -19.35 21.73 -1.63
C ARG A 30 -18.40 20.57 -1.45
N LEU A 31 -18.41 19.98 -0.27
CA LEU A 31 -17.43 18.97 0.13
C LEU A 31 -18.11 17.60 0.29
N CYS A 32 -17.37 16.53 -0.01
CA CYS A 32 -17.77 15.18 0.38
C CYS A 32 -17.71 15.03 1.91
N GLY A 33 -18.27 13.93 2.44
CA GLY A 33 -18.28 13.66 3.87
C GLY A 33 -16.89 13.80 4.52
N ASP A 34 -15.88 13.25 3.85
CA ASP A 34 -14.50 13.25 4.31
C ASP A 34 -13.85 14.64 4.30
N CYS A 35 -13.92 15.37 3.18
CA CYS A 35 -13.33 16.70 3.08
C CYS A 35 -13.98 17.68 4.06
N ALA A 36 -15.29 17.59 4.22
CA ALA A 36 -16.00 18.38 5.20
C ALA A 36 -15.57 18.04 6.64
N ALA A 37 -15.34 16.77 6.97
CA ALA A 37 -14.90 16.36 8.30
C ALA A 37 -13.50 16.88 8.62
N ARG A 38 -12.62 17.01 7.60
CA ARG A 38 -11.30 17.64 7.74
C ARG A 38 -11.38 19.13 8.02
N ASN A 39 -12.42 19.80 7.52
CA ASN A 39 -12.61 21.25 7.66
C ASN A 39 -13.41 21.64 8.92
N GLU A 40 -14.09 20.70 9.58
CA GLU A 40 -14.86 20.93 10.81
C GLU A 40 -14.00 21.10 12.08
N GLY A 41 -12.68 21.13 11.94
CA GLY A 41 -11.74 21.40 13.03
C GLY A 41 -10.67 20.30 13.15
N PRO A 42 -9.61 20.53 13.94
CA PRO A 42 -8.60 19.51 14.15
C PRO A 42 -9.26 18.28 14.80
N ARG A 43 -8.90 17.07 14.34
CA ARG A 43 -9.22 15.76 14.99
C ARG A 43 -8.98 15.73 16.52
N ASN A 44 -8.28 16.73 17.04
CA ASN A 44 -7.71 16.84 18.37
C ASN A 44 -8.71 17.12 19.50
N GLU A 45 -9.91 17.67 19.28
CA GLU A 45 -10.77 18.01 20.43
C GLU A 45 -11.35 16.78 21.13
N THR A 46 -11.87 15.81 20.37
CA THR A 46 -12.39 14.55 20.92
C THR A 46 -11.29 13.65 21.50
N LEU A 47 -10.06 13.77 20.96
CA LEU A 47 -8.88 13.04 21.46
C LEU A 47 -8.27 13.69 22.71
N ARG A 48 -8.23 15.03 22.79
CA ARG A 48 -7.70 15.74 23.97
C ARG A 48 -8.54 15.53 25.22
N SER A 49 -9.87 15.39 25.10
CA SER A 49 -10.72 15.03 26.23
C SER A 49 -10.48 13.61 26.76
N SER A 50 -9.87 12.72 25.96
CA SER A 50 -9.52 11.36 26.37
C SER A 50 -8.18 11.26 27.13
N ALA A 51 -7.42 12.36 27.22
CA ALA A 51 -6.18 12.41 27.99
C ALA A 51 -6.42 12.40 29.52
N THR A 52 -7.63 12.75 29.98
CA THR A 52 -7.93 12.94 31.41
C THR A 52 -8.72 11.80 32.06
N VAL A 53 -9.30 10.88 31.28
CA VAL A 53 -10.00 9.69 31.82
C VAL A 53 -9.69 8.46 30.96
N PRO A 54 -9.05 7.41 31.50
CA PRO A 54 -8.74 6.21 30.74
C PRO A 54 -10.01 5.39 30.50
N THR A 55 -10.54 5.44 29.28
CA THR A 55 -11.55 4.48 28.82
C THR A 55 -10.82 3.26 28.26
N SER A 56 -11.12 2.08 28.77
CA SER A 56 -10.54 0.81 28.31
C SER A 56 -10.97 0.53 26.86
N GLY A 57 -10.07 0.79 25.90
CA GLY A 57 -10.32 0.58 24.46
C GLY A 57 -9.32 1.31 23.55
N PHE A 58 -8.04 1.36 23.94
CA PHE A 58 -7.01 2.15 23.25
C PHE A 58 -7.02 1.97 21.73
N MET A 59 -7.21 3.08 21.01
CA MET A 59 -6.91 3.21 19.58
C MET A 59 -5.49 2.71 19.31
N VAL A 60 -5.33 1.89 18.27
CA VAL A 60 -4.09 1.20 17.87
C VAL A 60 -2.92 2.16 17.79
N GLU A 61 -3.16 3.32 17.19
CA GLU A 61 -2.22 4.42 17.08
C GLU A 61 -1.59 4.80 18.43
N GLN A 62 -2.39 4.98 19.48
CA GLN A 62 -1.90 5.36 20.81
C GLN A 62 -1.04 4.27 21.46
N ARG A 63 -1.37 2.99 21.21
CA ARG A 63 -0.54 1.86 21.66
C ARG A 63 0.82 1.88 20.97
N MET A 64 0.84 2.10 19.66
CA MET A 64 2.06 2.17 18.87
C MET A 64 2.93 3.36 19.29
N LEU A 65 2.35 4.57 19.37
CA LEU A 65 3.03 5.79 19.82
C LEU A 65 3.73 5.62 21.18
N ARG A 66 3.04 5.04 22.17
CA ARG A 66 3.63 4.77 23.50
C ARG A 66 4.78 3.78 23.43
N SER A 67 4.56 2.69 22.70
CA SER A 67 5.55 1.61 22.63
C SER A 67 6.81 2.00 21.87
N LEU A 68 6.68 2.89 20.86
CA LEU A 68 7.78 3.39 20.04
C LEU A 68 8.39 4.70 20.59
N GLN A 69 7.77 5.31 21.60
CA GLN A 69 8.15 6.63 22.15
C GLN A 69 8.15 7.74 21.08
N LEU A 70 7.16 7.71 20.18
CA LEU A 70 6.99 8.67 19.09
C LEU A 70 5.79 9.59 19.34
N THR A 71 5.73 10.67 18.57
CA THR A 71 4.64 11.65 18.53
C THR A 71 3.80 11.49 17.28
N GLN A 72 2.52 11.79 17.41
CA GLN A 72 1.53 11.68 16.35
C GLN A 72 1.69 12.76 15.26
N VAL A 73 1.32 12.42 14.02
CA VAL A 73 1.05 13.40 12.95
C VAL A 73 -0.34 14.00 13.08
N GLN A 74 -0.48 15.30 12.81
CA GLN A 74 -1.74 16.04 12.97
C GLN A 74 -2.79 15.62 11.93
N ASP A 75 -2.37 15.41 10.69
CA ASP A 75 -3.24 15.10 9.56
C ASP A 75 -2.48 14.36 8.44
N PHE A 76 -3.18 14.01 7.37
CA PHE A 76 -2.60 13.38 6.18
C PHE A 76 -1.66 14.29 5.40
N LYS A 77 -1.77 15.61 5.54
CA LYS A 77 -0.85 16.56 4.91
C LYS A 77 0.51 16.50 5.59
N GLN A 78 0.55 16.47 6.92
CA GLN A 78 1.79 16.27 7.66
C GLN A 78 2.36 14.88 7.40
N LEU A 79 1.53 13.83 7.36
CA LEU A 79 1.97 12.49 7.02
C LEU A 79 2.64 12.46 5.64
N ALA A 80 1.97 12.97 4.61
CA ALA A 80 2.53 13.06 3.26
C ALA A 80 3.84 13.86 3.24
N GLY A 81 3.93 14.92 4.05
CA GLY A 81 5.14 15.75 4.22
C GLY A 81 6.38 14.98 4.66
N LEU A 82 6.22 13.96 5.51
CA LEU A 82 7.33 13.08 5.92
C LEU A 82 7.86 12.24 4.74
N GLY A 83 7.10 12.11 3.66
CA GLY A 83 7.51 11.43 2.44
C GLY A 83 8.43 12.25 1.53
N GLN A 84 8.75 13.50 1.87
CA GLN A 84 9.62 14.35 1.05
C GLN A 84 11.01 13.71 0.88
N LEU A 85 11.36 13.45 -0.37
CA LEU A 85 12.70 13.02 -0.78
C LEU A 85 13.52 14.23 -1.26
N PRO A 86 14.85 14.24 -1.04
CA PRO A 86 15.77 15.14 -1.72
C PRO A 86 15.64 15.03 -3.25
N ALA A 87 16.02 16.07 -3.97
CA ALA A 87 15.83 16.15 -5.43
C ALA A 87 16.59 15.05 -6.19
N GLU A 88 17.75 14.65 -5.66
CA GLU A 88 18.61 13.58 -6.15
C GLU A 88 18.04 12.17 -5.94
N GLU A 89 17.19 11.98 -4.93
CA GLU A 89 16.48 10.71 -4.64
C GLU A 89 15.08 10.68 -5.29
N ALA A 90 14.51 11.85 -5.59
CA ALA A 90 13.12 11.96 -6.02
C ALA A 90 12.93 11.60 -7.51
N ARG A 91 12.12 10.57 -7.76
CA ARG A 91 11.73 10.16 -9.13
C ARG A 91 10.50 10.88 -9.67
N ARG A 92 9.94 11.79 -8.86
CA ARG A 92 8.78 12.62 -9.16
C ARG A 92 9.06 14.04 -8.69
N THR A 93 8.42 15.01 -9.34
CA THR A 93 8.53 16.43 -8.96
C THR A 93 8.06 16.70 -7.53
N THR A 94 7.05 15.95 -7.05
CA THR A 94 6.51 16.08 -5.70
C THR A 94 6.36 14.71 -5.05
N THR A 95 6.95 14.55 -3.87
CA THR A 95 6.88 13.33 -3.04
C THR A 95 6.20 13.57 -1.69
N ASN A 96 5.90 14.83 -1.36
CA ASN A 96 5.36 15.27 -0.07
C ASN A 96 3.83 15.43 0.00
N ASN A 97 3.12 15.00 -1.04
CA ASN A 97 1.67 15.21 -1.16
C ASN A 97 0.87 13.91 -1.35
N HIS A 98 1.53 12.75 -1.25
CA HIS A 98 0.89 11.45 -1.37
C HIS A 98 1.09 10.61 -0.12
N ILE A 99 0.05 9.84 0.18
CA ILE A 99 0.06 8.81 1.20
C ILE A 99 -0.24 7.48 0.53
N ALA A 100 0.06 6.41 1.25
CA ALA A 100 -0.42 5.08 0.91
C ALA A 100 -1.24 4.54 2.07
N THR A 101 -2.35 3.88 1.76
CA THR A 101 -3.17 3.13 2.71
C THR A 101 -3.01 1.65 2.43
N VAL A 102 -2.55 0.92 3.44
CA VAL A 102 -2.29 -0.52 3.42
C VAL A 102 -3.37 -1.20 4.25
N PHE A 103 -4.09 -2.14 3.64
CA PHE A 103 -5.02 -3.03 4.33
C PHE A 103 -4.51 -4.46 4.17
N ALA A 104 -4.04 -5.07 5.27
CA ALA A 104 -3.62 -6.46 5.32
C ALA A 104 -4.54 -7.28 6.24
N ASP A 105 -4.69 -8.56 5.92
CA ASP A 105 -5.57 -9.50 6.62
C ASP A 105 -4.97 -10.91 6.53
N GLY A 106 -5.12 -11.69 7.61
CA GLY A 106 -4.60 -13.05 7.71
C GLY A 106 -5.50 -14.07 7.03
N ASN A 107 -4.93 -14.89 6.16
CA ASN A 107 -5.66 -15.86 5.39
C ASN A 107 -6.09 -17.08 6.22
N GLY A 108 -7.30 -17.57 5.98
CA GLY A 108 -7.80 -18.83 6.57
C GLY A 108 -8.13 -18.78 8.06
N LEU A 109 -7.99 -17.63 8.72
CA LEU A 109 -8.13 -17.51 10.18
C LEU A 109 -9.52 -17.85 10.72
N GLY A 110 -10.58 -17.49 10.00
CA GLY A 110 -11.94 -17.86 10.39
C GLY A 110 -12.16 -19.37 10.45
N GLY A 111 -11.59 -20.10 9.48
CA GLY A 111 -11.63 -21.57 9.46
C GLY A 111 -10.78 -22.16 10.59
N LEU A 112 -9.57 -21.64 10.78
CA LEU A 112 -8.66 -22.05 11.84
C LEU A 112 -9.30 -21.89 13.23
N PHE A 113 -9.82 -20.71 13.55
CA PHE A 113 -10.48 -20.47 14.84
C PHE A 113 -11.78 -21.27 15.00
N GLY A 114 -12.46 -21.59 13.89
CA GLY A 114 -13.58 -22.54 13.88
C GLY A 114 -13.13 -23.92 14.39
N HIS A 115 -12.08 -24.48 13.79
CA HIS A 115 -11.53 -25.78 14.19
C HIS A 115 -11.02 -25.79 15.63
N LEU A 116 -10.27 -24.77 16.04
CA LEU A 116 -9.76 -24.63 17.42
C LEU A 116 -10.88 -24.50 18.44
N ARG A 117 -12.00 -23.86 18.08
CA ARG A 117 -13.16 -23.75 18.96
C ARG A 117 -13.87 -25.09 19.11
N ASP A 118 -14.01 -25.85 18.03
CA ASP A 118 -14.62 -27.18 18.09
C ASP A 118 -13.77 -28.15 18.92
N GLU A 119 -12.44 -28.06 18.82
CA GLU A 119 -11.50 -28.79 19.68
C GLU A 119 -11.65 -28.37 21.15
N ALA A 120 -11.68 -27.08 21.44
CA ALA A 120 -11.89 -26.56 22.79
C ALA A 120 -13.21 -27.04 23.43
N ILE A 121 -14.27 -27.20 22.63
CA ILE A 121 -15.55 -27.76 23.07
C ILE A 121 -15.41 -29.26 23.38
N ARG A 122 -14.74 -30.04 22.51
CA ARG A 122 -14.54 -31.48 22.72
C ARG A 122 -13.68 -31.77 23.95
N ASP A 123 -12.62 -30.99 24.14
CA ASP A 123 -11.64 -31.20 25.20
C ASP A 123 -11.99 -30.48 26.50
N GLY A 124 -13.04 -29.63 26.49
CA GLY A 124 -13.48 -28.84 27.63
C GLY A 124 -12.48 -27.76 28.07
N SER A 125 -11.56 -27.36 27.20
CA SER A 125 -10.46 -26.42 27.50
C SER A 125 -10.23 -25.44 26.36
N THR A 126 -10.29 -24.14 26.66
CA THR A 126 -10.01 -23.06 25.68
C THR A 126 -8.54 -22.65 25.64
N ARG A 127 -7.67 -23.35 26.38
CA ARG A 127 -6.27 -22.95 26.56
C ARG A 127 -5.50 -22.88 25.23
N HIS A 128 -5.60 -23.92 24.40
CA HIS A 128 -4.92 -24.00 23.11
C HIS A 128 -5.35 -22.85 22.18
N LEU A 129 -6.66 -22.66 22.02
CA LEU A 129 -7.26 -21.55 21.26
C LEU A 129 -6.73 -20.19 21.71
N LEU A 130 -6.69 -19.94 23.02
CA LEU A 130 -6.21 -18.67 23.58
C LEU A 130 -4.72 -18.45 23.34
N GLU A 131 -3.91 -19.51 23.43
CA GLU A 131 -2.47 -19.45 23.18
C GLU A 131 -2.15 -19.15 21.71
N VAL A 132 -2.81 -19.83 20.76
CA VAL A 132 -2.67 -19.56 19.32
C VAL A 132 -3.14 -18.14 18.98
N SER A 133 -4.32 -17.74 19.45
CA SER A 133 -4.86 -16.38 19.22
C SER A 133 -3.92 -15.30 19.75
N LYS A 134 -3.34 -15.50 20.95
CA LYS A 134 -2.39 -14.56 21.54
C LYS A 134 -1.10 -14.45 20.73
N ARG A 135 -0.60 -15.57 20.17
CA ARG A 135 0.61 -15.59 19.33
C ARG A 135 0.42 -14.84 18.03
N ILE A 136 -0.69 -15.08 17.33
CA ILE A 136 -1.03 -14.36 16.09
C ILE A 136 -1.11 -12.86 16.37
N LYS A 137 -1.85 -12.46 17.41
CA LYS A 137 -1.94 -11.05 17.81
C LYS A 137 -0.59 -10.43 18.13
N GLN A 138 0.27 -11.14 18.85
CA GLN A 138 1.62 -10.67 19.19
C GLN A 138 2.51 -10.55 17.95
N ALA A 139 2.41 -11.51 17.02
CA ALA A 139 3.10 -11.46 15.75
C ALA A 139 2.66 -10.21 14.96
N THR A 140 1.34 -9.98 14.81
CA THR A 140 0.79 -8.81 14.12
C THR A 140 1.26 -7.49 14.75
N GLU A 141 1.24 -7.40 16.08
CA GLU A 141 1.75 -6.23 16.81
C GLU A 141 3.25 -6.00 16.59
N ASN A 142 4.06 -7.06 16.56
CA ASN A 142 5.50 -7.00 16.34
C ASN A 142 5.85 -6.68 14.87
N GLY A 143 5.14 -7.27 13.92
CA GLY A 143 5.27 -6.97 12.50
C GLY A 143 4.94 -5.51 12.20
N LEU A 144 3.85 -5.00 12.78
CA LEU A 144 3.48 -3.58 12.65
C LEU A 144 4.54 -2.66 13.26
N ARG A 145 5.06 -3.01 14.45
CA ARG A 145 6.16 -2.27 15.09
C ARG A 145 7.38 -2.20 14.19
N ALA A 146 7.87 -3.35 13.72
CA ALA A 146 9.05 -3.44 12.87
C ALA A 146 8.87 -2.62 11.58
N ALA A 147 7.70 -2.72 10.93
CA ALA A 147 7.40 -1.95 9.73
C ALA A 147 7.42 -0.44 9.96
N ILE A 148 6.87 0.05 11.08
CA ILE A 148 6.92 1.48 11.44
C ILE A 148 8.36 1.92 11.72
N GLU A 149 9.14 1.11 12.44
CA GLU A 149 10.53 1.43 12.78
C GLU A 149 11.44 1.47 11.54
N THR A 150 11.37 0.45 10.68
CA THR A 150 12.21 0.33 9.47
C THR A 150 11.84 1.36 8.40
N SER A 151 10.57 1.72 8.27
CA SER A 151 10.13 2.75 7.31
C SER A 151 10.37 4.19 7.81
N ARG A 152 10.79 4.37 9.06
CA ARG A 152 11.12 5.68 9.63
C ARG A 152 12.55 6.10 9.25
N ILE A 153 12.71 7.37 8.88
CA ILE A 153 14.02 7.98 8.62
C ILE A 153 14.30 8.93 9.78
N ALA A 154 15.05 8.45 10.78
CA ALA A 154 15.18 9.11 12.07
C ALA A 154 15.69 10.56 11.98
N GLU A 155 16.61 10.80 11.06
CA GLU A 155 17.24 12.10 10.80
C GLU A 155 16.26 13.10 10.21
N ARG A 156 15.29 12.63 9.41
CA ARG A 156 14.29 13.48 8.73
C ARG A 156 13.03 13.67 9.58
N ASP A 157 12.61 12.63 10.30
CA ASP A 157 11.32 12.59 11.00
C ASP A 157 11.38 13.13 12.44
N GLY A 158 12.58 13.17 13.02
CA GLY A 158 12.72 13.40 14.45
C GLY A 158 11.89 12.37 15.23
N LYS A 159 11.12 12.81 16.25
CA LYS A 159 10.28 11.91 17.04
C LYS A 159 8.89 11.64 16.46
N VAL A 160 8.62 12.02 15.21
CA VAL A 160 7.29 11.83 14.61
C VAL A 160 7.13 10.41 14.05
N MET A 161 5.98 9.79 14.29
CA MET A 161 5.62 8.51 13.70
C MET A 161 5.17 8.70 12.25
N ALA A 162 5.89 8.11 11.30
CA ALA A 162 5.58 8.14 9.88
C ALA A 162 4.51 7.11 9.47
N ALA A 163 3.50 6.92 10.32
CA ALA A 163 2.39 6.02 10.09
C ALA A 163 1.18 6.47 10.91
N ILE A 164 -0.02 6.14 10.44
CA ILE A 164 -1.28 6.27 11.18
C ILE A 164 -1.96 4.90 11.16
N PRO A 165 -1.81 4.08 12.22
CA PRO A 165 -2.55 2.84 12.37
C PRO A 165 -4.02 3.11 12.72
N HIS A 166 -4.93 2.75 11.82
CA HIS A 166 -6.37 2.92 12.00
C HIS A 166 -7.00 1.70 12.68
N ILE A 167 -6.62 0.50 12.26
CA ILE A 167 -7.18 -0.78 12.74
C ILE A 167 -6.05 -1.79 12.98
N LEU A 168 -6.21 -2.56 14.06
CA LEU A 168 -5.38 -3.69 14.46
C LEU A 168 -6.28 -4.63 15.25
N GLY A 169 -7.01 -5.48 14.53
CA GLY A 169 -7.96 -6.44 15.08
C GLY A 169 -7.46 -7.84 14.83
N GLY A 170 -6.74 -8.45 15.78
CA GLY A 170 -6.18 -9.81 15.67
C GLY A 170 -5.15 -9.94 14.56
N ASP A 171 -5.66 -9.99 13.33
CA ASP A 171 -5.04 -10.22 12.04
C ASP A 171 -5.30 -9.10 11.02
N ASP A 172 -6.34 -8.29 11.20
CA ASP A 172 -6.60 -7.15 10.32
C ASP A 172 -5.73 -5.95 10.68
N VAL A 173 -5.00 -5.42 9.70
CA VAL A 173 -4.16 -4.22 9.81
C VAL A 173 -4.60 -3.21 8.76
N LEU A 174 -5.02 -2.03 9.20
CA LEU A 174 -5.26 -0.87 8.33
C LEU A 174 -4.36 0.29 8.77
N VAL A 175 -3.44 0.70 7.91
CA VAL A 175 -2.44 1.73 8.22
C VAL A 175 -2.28 2.69 7.03
N SER A 176 -2.19 3.99 7.30
CA SER A 176 -1.69 4.95 6.31
C SER A 176 -0.23 5.34 6.58
N VAL A 177 0.59 5.42 5.54
CA VAL A 177 2.01 5.84 5.58
C VAL A 177 2.29 6.88 4.49
N PRO A 178 3.42 7.61 4.52
CA PRO A 178 3.86 8.40 3.39
C PRO A 178 4.11 7.49 2.18
N ALA A 179 3.70 7.92 0.99
CA ALA A 179 3.75 7.05 -0.19
C ALA A 179 5.16 6.54 -0.50
N THR A 180 6.19 7.33 -0.24
CA THR A 180 7.60 6.95 -0.49
C THR A 180 8.15 5.87 0.43
N ARG A 181 7.37 5.46 1.44
CA ARG A 181 7.77 4.49 2.47
C ARG A 181 6.93 3.22 2.44
N VAL A 182 5.91 3.18 1.59
CA VAL A 182 4.92 2.11 1.59
C VAL A 182 5.52 0.74 1.32
N TRP A 183 6.48 0.67 0.40
CA TRP A 183 7.09 -0.61 0.02
C TRP A 183 8.00 -1.14 1.12
N THR A 184 8.84 -0.29 1.71
CA THR A 184 9.62 -0.65 2.90
C THR A 184 8.70 -1.10 4.03
N PHE A 185 7.63 -0.35 4.32
CA PHE A 185 6.66 -0.71 5.34
C PHE A 185 6.02 -2.08 5.06
N LEU A 186 5.45 -2.28 3.87
CA LEU A 186 4.71 -3.49 3.50
C LEU A 186 5.60 -4.73 3.53
N ILE A 187 6.76 -4.65 2.86
CA ILE A 187 7.68 -5.79 2.75
C ILE A 187 8.24 -6.13 4.12
N THR A 188 8.64 -5.15 4.94
CA THR A 188 9.06 -5.41 6.33
C THR A 188 7.93 -6.02 7.16
N PHE A 189 6.70 -5.53 7.06
CA PHE A 189 5.56 -6.11 7.77
C PHE A 189 5.37 -7.59 7.41
N MET A 190 5.24 -7.89 6.11
CA MET A 190 4.96 -9.25 5.64
C MET A 190 6.10 -10.22 5.93
N THR A 191 7.36 -9.82 5.69
CA THR A 191 8.53 -10.66 6.00
C THR A 191 8.71 -10.93 7.49
N THR A 192 8.51 -9.92 8.33
CA THR A 192 8.57 -10.09 9.79
C THR A 192 7.46 -11.04 10.26
N MET A 193 6.26 -10.91 9.72
CA MET A 193 5.15 -11.81 10.02
C MET A 193 5.45 -13.24 9.60
N GLN A 194 5.97 -13.44 8.38
CA GLN A 194 6.34 -14.75 7.87
C GLN A 194 7.40 -15.42 8.74
N GLN A 195 8.40 -14.68 9.22
CA GLN A 195 9.43 -15.17 10.13
C GLN A 195 8.85 -15.54 11.50
N LEU A 196 8.12 -14.62 12.14
CA LEU A 196 7.56 -14.83 13.48
C LEU A 196 6.57 -16.00 13.53
N LEU A 197 5.74 -16.16 12.50
CA LEU A 197 4.79 -17.25 12.41
C LEU A 197 5.46 -18.55 11.99
N GLY A 198 6.42 -18.51 11.06
CA GLY A 198 7.15 -19.70 10.59
C GLY A 198 7.99 -20.40 11.66
N GLU A 199 8.42 -19.67 12.69
CA GLU A 199 9.15 -20.20 13.85
C GLU A 199 8.24 -20.57 15.03
N ASP A 200 6.92 -20.43 14.90
CA ASP A 200 6.01 -20.67 16.02
C ASP A 200 5.88 -22.18 16.35
N PRO A 201 5.86 -22.57 17.64
CA PRO A 201 5.69 -23.97 18.03
C PRO A 201 4.35 -24.58 17.62
N TYR A 202 3.32 -23.77 17.37
CA TYR A 202 2.01 -24.24 16.92
C TYR A 202 1.95 -24.31 15.39
N GLU A 203 1.61 -25.48 14.86
CA GLU A 203 1.47 -25.69 13.41
C GLU A 203 0.37 -24.82 12.82
N GLU A 204 -0.70 -24.62 13.58
CA GLU A 204 -1.81 -23.72 13.27
C GLU A 204 -1.33 -22.30 13.02
N ALA A 205 -0.40 -21.81 13.85
CA ALA A 205 0.18 -20.48 13.69
C ALA A 205 1.11 -20.41 12.47
N ARG A 206 1.94 -21.45 12.24
CA ARG A 206 2.85 -21.55 11.09
C ARG A 206 2.14 -21.60 9.74
N SER A 207 0.91 -22.12 9.70
CA SER A 207 0.12 -22.26 8.47
C SER A 207 -0.49 -20.95 7.96
N ILE A 208 -0.44 -19.87 8.75
CA ILE A 208 -1.08 -18.61 8.41
C ILE A 208 -0.21 -17.84 7.42
N SER A 209 -0.84 -17.37 6.33
CA SER A 209 -0.28 -16.38 5.42
C SER A 209 -1.09 -15.09 5.47
N PHE A 210 -0.59 -14.03 4.84
CA PHE A 210 -1.27 -12.74 4.79
C PHE A 210 -1.42 -12.25 3.36
N SER A 211 -2.54 -11.61 3.09
CA SER A 211 -2.75 -10.84 1.87
C SER A 211 -2.85 -9.35 2.20
N ALA A 212 -2.42 -8.49 1.27
CA ALA A 212 -2.51 -7.05 1.42
C ALA A 212 -3.01 -6.31 0.18
N GLY A 213 -3.81 -5.27 0.38
CA GLY A 213 -4.18 -4.28 -0.63
C GLY A 213 -3.57 -2.92 -0.32
N VAL A 214 -2.94 -2.28 -1.30
CA VAL A 214 -2.25 -0.99 -1.14
C VAL A 214 -2.79 0.06 -2.11
N VAL A 215 -3.24 1.18 -1.56
CA VAL A 215 -3.71 2.33 -2.35
C VAL A 215 -2.77 3.49 -2.16
N ILE A 216 -2.12 3.94 -3.22
CA ILE A 216 -1.29 5.15 -3.22
C ILE A 216 -2.08 6.27 -3.88
N CYS A 217 -2.26 7.39 -3.18
CA CYS A 217 -3.11 8.47 -3.64
C CYS A 217 -2.64 9.83 -3.11
N HIS A 218 -3.14 10.91 -3.72
CA HIS A 218 -2.93 12.25 -3.19
C HIS A 218 -3.55 12.35 -1.78
N GLN A 219 -2.93 13.09 -0.86
CA GLN A 219 -3.41 13.20 0.53
C GLN A 219 -4.85 13.73 0.66
N ALA A 220 -5.32 14.48 -0.34
CA ALA A 220 -6.70 14.99 -0.42
C ALA A 220 -7.73 13.93 -0.86
N PHE A 221 -7.31 12.77 -1.37
CA PHE A 221 -8.21 11.71 -1.79
C PHE A 221 -9.04 11.20 -0.57
N PRO A 222 -10.35 10.97 -0.72
CA PRO A 222 -11.22 10.58 0.40
C PRO A 222 -10.75 9.30 1.09
N ILE A 223 -10.82 9.24 2.42
CA ILE A 223 -10.39 8.06 3.17
C ILE A 223 -11.36 6.89 2.97
N GLY A 224 -12.66 7.16 2.81
CA GLY A 224 -13.64 6.12 2.49
C GLY A 224 -13.27 5.38 1.20
N ASP A 225 -12.99 6.15 0.13
CA ASP A 225 -12.59 5.61 -1.17
C ASP A 225 -11.25 4.86 -1.10
N GLN A 226 -10.30 5.33 -0.27
CA GLN A 226 -9.04 4.62 -0.03
C GLN A 226 -9.25 3.24 0.58
N VAL A 227 -10.08 3.17 1.63
CA VAL A 227 -10.34 1.92 2.35
C VAL A 227 -11.09 0.95 1.47
N GLU A 228 -12.13 1.41 0.76
CA GLU A 228 -12.89 0.56 -0.17
C GLU A 228 -12.00 0.00 -1.29
N LEU A 229 -11.15 0.84 -1.88
CA LEU A 229 -10.23 0.39 -2.93
C LEU A 229 -9.15 -0.56 -2.38
N ALA A 230 -8.61 -0.29 -1.19
CA ALA A 230 -7.65 -1.18 -0.53
C ALA A 230 -8.28 -2.55 -0.22
N GLU A 231 -9.54 -2.57 0.24
CA GLU A 231 -10.28 -3.80 0.48
C GLU A 231 -10.52 -4.58 -0.82
N ARG A 232 -10.87 -3.90 -1.93
CA ARG A 232 -11.01 -4.56 -3.24
C ARG A 232 -9.70 -5.19 -3.71
N LEU A 233 -8.58 -4.49 -3.55
CA LEU A 233 -7.25 -5.00 -3.88
C LEU A 233 -6.86 -6.18 -2.97
N LEU A 234 -7.16 -6.09 -1.68
CA LEU A 234 -6.96 -7.18 -0.72
C LEU A 234 -7.74 -8.43 -1.15
N ARG A 235 -9.02 -8.29 -1.53
CA ARG A 235 -9.83 -9.41 -2.04
C ARG A 235 -9.23 -10.02 -3.30
N GLN A 236 -8.71 -9.21 -4.23
CA GLN A 236 -8.00 -9.71 -5.42
C GLN A 236 -6.75 -10.50 -5.03
N ALA A 237 -5.94 -9.98 -4.11
CA ALA A 237 -4.72 -10.64 -3.62
C ALA A 237 -5.03 -12.00 -2.95
N LYS A 238 -6.13 -12.08 -2.20
CA LYS A 238 -6.61 -13.34 -1.61
C LYS A 238 -7.07 -14.35 -2.65
N TRP A 239 -7.74 -13.88 -3.71
CA TRP A 239 -8.40 -14.75 -4.68
C TRP A 239 -7.43 -15.55 -5.54
N VAL A 240 -6.32 -14.94 -5.97
CA VAL A 240 -5.35 -15.55 -6.90
C VAL A 240 -4.74 -16.83 -6.33
N GLU A 241 -4.37 -16.82 -5.06
CA GLU A 241 -3.70 -17.94 -4.38
C GLU A 241 -4.62 -18.68 -3.40
N GLN A 242 -5.94 -18.47 -3.50
CA GLN A 242 -6.94 -19.03 -2.58
C GLN A 242 -6.61 -18.78 -1.09
N GLY A 243 -5.87 -17.71 -0.78
CA GLY A 243 -5.40 -17.39 0.56
C GLY A 243 -4.35 -18.35 1.12
N GLN A 244 -3.57 -19.05 0.29
CA GLN A 244 -2.52 -19.94 0.79
C GLN A 244 -1.15 -19.25 0.88
N GLU A 245 -0.91 -18.26 0.05
CA GLU A 245 0.38 -17.60 -0.10
C GLU A 245 0.40 -16.18 0.48
N TRP A 246 1.60 -15.66 0.69
CA TRP A 246 1.84 -14.27 1.07
C TRP A 246 1.72 -13.39 -0.16
N THR A 247 0.64 -12.63 -0.29
CA THR A 247 0.36 -11.87 -1.53
C THR A 247 0.04 -10.42 -1.28
N PHE A 248 0.27 -9.58 -2.26
CA PHE A 248 -0.20 -8.20 -2.23
C PHE A 248 -0.62 -7.67 -3.60
N ALA A 249 -1.54 -6.73 -3.60
CA ALA A 249 -1.99 -5.98 -4.76
C ALA A 249 -1.94 -4.49 -4.47
N TRP A 250 -1.79 -3.66 -5.51
CA TRP A 250 -1.75 -2.21 -5.32
C TRP A 250 -2.28 -1.41 -6.49
N GLN A 251 -2.60 -0.14 -6.21
CA GLN A 251 -3.03 0.86 -7.18
C GLN A 251 -2.38 2.23 -6.87
N ASP A 252 -1.71 2.85 -7.84
CA ASP A 252 -1.35 4.28 -7.79
C ASP A 252 -2.48 5.10 -8.44
N VAL A 253 -3.44 5.57 -7.64
CA VAL A 253 -4.66 6.24 -8.13
C VAL A 253 -4.33 7.46 -8.99
N THR A 254 -3.28 8.20 -8.63
CA THR A 254 -2.87 9.40 -9.35
C THR A 254 -2.33 9.09 -10.75
N ASN A 255 -1.77 7.89 -10.97
CA ASN A 255 -1.17 7.50 -12.24
C ASN A 255 -1.98 6.50 -13.06
N GLU A 256 -2.71 5.64 -12.38
CA GLU A 256 -3.39 4.46 -12.93
C GLU A 256 -4.92 4.63 -12.86
N GLY A 257 -5.42 5.66 -12.18
CA GLY A 257 -6.84 5.91 -11.97
C GLY A 257 -7.42 5.11 -10.79
N SER A 258 -8.72 5.27 -10.54
CA SER A 258 -9.42 4.62 -9.41
C SER A 258 -9.95 3.21 -9.72
N GLN A 259 -9.83 2.75 -10.97
CA GLN A 259 -10.18 1.38 -11.33
C GLN A 259 -9.02 0.44 -10.99
N PRO A 260 -9.21 -0.56 -10.12
CA PRO A 260 -8.14 -1.45 -9.71
C PRO A 260 -7.69 -2.31 -10.89
N LEU A 261 -6.38 -2.30 -11.13
CA LEU A 261 -5.75 -3.19 -12.10
C LEU A 261 -5.64 -4.60 -11.53
N GLU A 262 -5.82 -5.61 -12.37
CA GLU A 262 -5.58 -7.01 -12.01
C GLU A 262 -4.07 -7.27 -11.91
N ARG A 263 -3.51 -6.98 -10.74
CA ARG A 263 -2.10 -7.14 -10.43
C ARG A 263 -1.93 -7.61 -8.99
N VAL A 264 -1.48 -8.85 -8.86
CA VAL A 264 -1.14 -9.50 -7.59
C VAL A 264 0.29 -10.01 -7.70
N VAL A 265 1.07 -9.84 -6.64
CA VAL A 265 2.45 -10.30 -6.53
C VAL A 265 2.59 -11.14 -5.26
N ARG A 266 3.30 -12.25 -5.36
CA ARG A 266 3.68 -13.04 -4.19
C ARG A 266 4.90 -12.42 -3.51
N LEU A 267 5.00 -12.53 -2.19
CA LEU A 267 6.12 -11.97 -1.44
C LEU A 267 7.48 -12.56 -1.88
N ASP A 268 7.52 -13.84 -2.25
CA ASP A 268 8.72 -14.53 -2.76
C ASP A 268 9.16 -14.06 -4.15
N GLU A 269 8.30 -13.37 -4.90
CA GLU A 269 8.60 -12.72 -6.18
C GLU A 269 9.14 -11.29 -6.01
N TRP A 270 9.22 -10.77 -4.77
CA TRP A 270 9.79 -9.45 -4.50
C TRP A 270 11.23 -9.29 -5.02
N PRO A 271 12.16 -10.25 -4.84
CA PRO A 271 13.53 -10.14 -5.38
C PRO A 271 13.57 -9.99 -6.91
N ARG A 272 12.63 -10.63 -7.62
CA ARG A 272 12.48 -10.46 -9.09
C ARG A 272 12.08 -9.02 -9.42
N HIS A 273 11.15 -8.45 -8.67
CA HIS A 273 10.78 -7.05 -8.82
C HIS A 273 11.97 -6.13 -8.50
N GLU A 274 12.74 -6.39 -7.44
CA GLU A 274 13.95 -5.61 -7.12
C GLU A 274 14.96 -5.63 -8.27
N ALA A 275 15.22 -6.79 -8.88
CA ALA A 275 16.10 -6.90 -10.04
C ALA A 275 15.58 -6.09 -11.24
N LEU A 276 14.29 -6.16 -11.53
CA LEU A 276 13.66 -5.36 -12.60
C LEU A 276 13.75 -3.86 -12.31
N MET A 277 13.54 -3.46 -11.05
CA MET A 277 13.63 -2.08 -10.63
C MET A 277 15.05 -1.55 -10.77
N GLU A 278 16.05 -2.35 -10.39
CA GLU A 278 17.46 -1.98 -10.50
C GLU A 278 17.91 -1.80 -11.95
N ALA A 279 17.61 -2.78 -12.81
CA ALA A 279 17.83 -2.65 -14.25
C ALA A 279 17.12 -1.42 -14.82
N ALA A 280 15.89 -1.15 -14.38
CA ALA A 280 15.12 0.01 -14.83
C ALA A 280 15.67 1.37 -14.33
N ARG A 281 16.48 1.40 -13.25
CA ARG A 281 17.16 2.65 -12.80
C ARG A 281 18.14 3.15 -13.87
N HIS A 282 18.77 2.21 -14.59
CA HIS A 282 19.88 2.46 -15.51
C HIS A 282 19.44 2.78 -16.94
N ILE A 283 18.14 2.69 -17.23
CA ILE A 283 17.61 2.99 -18.56
C ILE A 283 17.86 4.45 -18.95
N GLY A 284 18.38 4.64 -20.16
CA GLY A 284 18.57 5.95 -20.77
C GLY A 284 19.84 6.67 -20.30
N GLY A 285 20.75 5.95 -19.63
CA GLY A 285 22.06 6.44 -19.21
C GLY A 285 22.02 7.67 -18.30
N GLU A 286 23.09 8.46 -18.31
CA GLU A 286 23.24 9.67 -17.46
C GLU A 286 22.19 10.76 -17.72
N LYS A 287 21.55 10.78 -18.90
CA LYS A 287 20.70 11.89 -19.36
C LYS A 287 19.20 11.59 -19.38
N GLY A 288 18.77 10.35 -19.12
CA GLY A 288 17.48 9.87 -19.62
C GLY A 288 16.50 9.21 -18.67
N GLY A 289 16.79 9.02 -17.38
CA GLY A 289 16.03 8.10 -16.53
C GLY A 289 14.49 8.25 -16.55
N ASN A 290 13.94 9.41 -16.18
CA ASN A 290 12.48 9.56 -16.04
C ASN A 290 11.73 9.60 -17.37
N THR A 291 12.27 10.30 -18.37
CA THR A 291 11.68 10.38 -19.71
C THR A 291 11.72 9.01 -20.39
N ALA A 292 12.85 8.30 -20.31
CA ALA A 292 12.99 6.97 -20.89
C ALA A 292 12.01 5.97 -20.24
N ARG A 293 11.87 5.98 -18.91
CA ARG A 293 10.86 5.18 -18.21
C ARG A 293 9.42 5.58 -18.57
N ALA A 294 9.14 6.86 -18.83
CA ALA A 294 7.82 7.30 -19.26
C ALA A 294 7.50 6.77 -20.68
N THR A 295 8.43 6.88 -21.61
CA THR A 295 8.32 6.28 -22.96
C THR A 295 8.12 4.77 -22.86
N LEU A 296 8.93 4.09 -22.05
CA LEU A 296 8.81 2.65 -21.85
C LEU A 296 7.41 2.26 -21.34
N ARG A 297 6.88 2.95 -20.32
CA ARG A 297 5.52 2.67 -19.82
C ARG A 297 4.46 2.84 -20.90
N ALA A 298 4.61 3.84 -21.79
CA ALA A 298 3.67 4.05 -22.88
C ALA A 298 3.70 2.88 -23.88
N GLU A 299 4.89 2.41 -24.26
CA GLU A 299 5.01 1.30 -25.20
C GLU A 299 4.54 -0.04 -24.59
N LEU A 300 4.81 -0.29 -23.32
CA LEU A 300 4.33 -1.51 -22.63
C LEU A 300 2.79 -1.58 -22.56
N ARG A 301 2.12 -0.43 -22.49
CA ARG A 301 0.66 -0.32 -22.39
C ARG A 301 -0.06 -0.38 -23.75
N LEU A 302 0.66 -0.52 -24.86
CA LEU A 302 0.03 -0.64 -26.17
C LEU A 302 -0.83 -1.92 -26.23
N PRO A 303 -2.14 -1.81 -26.59
CA PRO A 303 -3.02 -2.97 -26.68
C PRO A 303 -2.67 -3.91 -27.84
N ASP A 304 -2.12 -3.35 -28.93
CA ASP A 304 -1.73 -4.13 -30.10
C ASP A 304 -0.39 -4.82 -29.84
N ILE A 305 -0.42 -6.15 -29.70
CA ILE A 305 0.74 -6.99 -29.37
C ILE A 305 1.84 -6.85 -30.43
N GLY A 306 1.48 -6.78 -31.71
CA GLY A 306 2.45 -6.68 -32.80
C GLY A 306 3.19 -5.34 -32.80
N ALA A 307 2.44 -4.24 -32.68
CA ALA A 307 2.98 -2.89 -32.58
C ALA A 307 3.81 -2.73 -31.31
N ARG A 308 3.35 -3.24 -30.16
CA ARG A 308 4.11 -3.26 -28.90
C ARG A 308 5.45 -3.95 -29.08
N THR A 309 5.43 -5.18 -29.60
CA THR A 309 6.64 -5.99 -29.80
C THR A 309 7.64 -5.27 -30.71
N LEU A 310 7.18 -4.73 -31.85
CA LEU A 310 8.03 -3.99 -32.78
C LEU A 310 8.65 -2.74 -32.13
N ARG A 311 7.88 -1.98 -31.35
CA ARG A 311 8.35 -0.77 -30.68
C ARG A 311 9.31 -1.08 -29.53
N LEU A 312 9.09 -2.15 -28.79
CA LEU A 312 10.04 -2.61 -27.77
C LEU A 312 11.37 -3.03 -28.38
N ARG A 313 11.37 -3.74 -29.53
CA ARG A 313 12.59 -4.04 -30.29
C ARG A 313 13.34 -2.77 -30.70
N HIS A 314 12.62 -1.80 -31.27
CA HIS A 314 13.21 -0.51 -31.63
C HIS A 314 13.74 0.29 -30.44
N LEU A 315 13.08 0.19 -29.27
CA LEU A 315 13.57 0.79 -28.04
C LEU A 315 14.84 0.11 -27.55
N ALA A 316 14.91 -1.22 -27.57
CA ALA A 316 16.07 -1.98 -27.12
C ALA A 316 17.36 -1.55 -27.85
N ASP A 317 17.27 -1.30 -29.16
CA ASP A 317 18.41 -0.92 -29.99
C ASP A 317 18.87 0.54 -29.78
N ARG A 318 18.01 1.40 -29.21
CA ARG A 318 18.24 2.86 -29.16
C ARG A 318 18.37 3.42 -27.76
N MET A 319 17.87 2.69 -26.77
CA MET A 319 17.80 3.12 -25.39
C MET A 319 18.76 2.27 -24.58
N GLU A 320 19.81 2.92 -24.10
CA GLU A 320 20.81 2.29 -23.24
C GLU A 320 20.14 1.56 -22.05
N GLY A 321 20.54 0.31 -21.81
CA GLY A 321 20.01 -0.56 -20.76
C GLY A 321 18.63 -1.17 -21.02
N ALA A 322 17.94 -0.81 -22.11
CA ALA A 322 16.60 -1.34 -22.39
C ALA A 322 16.64 -2.82 -22.80
N GLU A 323 17.62 -3.24 -23.58
CA GLU A 323 17.78 -4.65 -23.97
C GLU A 323 17.97 -5.57 -22.75
N ASP A 324 18.90 -5.23 -21.85
CA ASP A 324 19.14 -6.01 -20.63
C ASP A 324 17.89 -6.11 -19.76
N LEU A 325 17.14 -5.01 -19.63
CA LEU A 325 15.89 -5.02 -18.91
C LEU A 325 14.83 -5.91 -19.56
N PHE A 326 14.72 -5.90 -20.89
CA PHE A 326 13.76 -6.74 -21.60
C PHE A 326 14.14 -8.21 -21.57
N ASN A 327 15.43 -8.51 -21.66
CA ASN A 327 15.94 -9.87 -21.47
C ASN A 327 15.63 -10.39 -20.06
N LEU A 328 15.74 -9.53 -19.04
CA LEU A 328 15.37 -9.86 -17.67
C LEU A 328 13.85 -10.02 -17.49
N ALA A 329 13.04 -9.16 -18.11
CA ALA A 329 11.59 -9.15 -17.95
C ALA A 329 10.87 -10.23 -18.75
N PHE A 330 11.32 -10.49 -19.99
CA PHE A 330 10.62 -11.28 -20.99
C PHE A 330 11.38 -12.55 -21.40
N GLY A 331 12.60 -12.77 -20.89
CA GLY A 331 13.49 -13.84 -21.33
C GLY A 331 14.27 -13.45 -22.58
N GLN A 332 15.27 -14.26 -22.99
CA GLN A 332 16.18 -13.94 -24.10
C GLN A 332 15.52 -14.01 -25.50
N GLU A 333 14.43 -14.77 -25.62
CA GLU A 333 13.78 -15.07 -26.92
C GLU A 333 12.69 -14.04 -27.29
N TRP A 334 12.50 -13.00 -26.48
CA TRP A 334 11.46 -11.97 -26.69
C TRP A 334 11.61 -11.19 -28.01
N ARG A 335 12.82 -11.19 -28.60
CA ARG A 335 13.08 -10.60 -29.92
C ARG A 335 12.49 -11.42 -31.06
N ASP A 336 12.17 -12.69 -30.85
CA ASP A 336 11.58 -13.58 -31.85
C ASP A 336 10.10 -13.85 -31.56
N GLU A 337 9.67 -13.71 -30.30
CA GLU A 337 8.30 -13.96 -29.87
C GLU A 337 7.46 -12.69 -29.66
N PRO A 338 6.11 -12.80 -29.66
CA PRO A 338 5.23 -11.70 -29.29
C PRO A 338 5.30 -11.37 -27.78
N VAL A 339 5.47 -10.09 -27.45
CA VAL A 339 5.40 -9.61 -26.05
C VAL A 339 3.93 -9.48 -25.65
N THR A 340 3.42 -10.44 -24.87
CA THR A 340 2.03 -10.50 -24.40
C THR A 340 1.78 -9.61 -23.17
N ASP A 341 0.51 -9.43 -22.79
CA ASP A 341 0.16 -8.66 -21.59
C ASP A 341 0.75 -9.28 -20.32
N ALA A 342 0.80 -10.62 -20.27
CA ALA A 342 1.45 -11.35 -19.18
C ALA A 342 2.93 -10.98 -19.06
N HIS A 343 3.67 -10.90 -20.17
CA HIS A 343 5.07 -10.47 -20.17
C HIS A 343 5.23 -9.05 -19.61
N THR A 344 4.35 -8.13 -19.99
CA THR A 344 4.48 -6.72 -19.58
C THR A 344 4.06 -6.46 -18.13
N ARG A 345 3.30 -7.36 -17.50
CA ARG A 345 2.67 -7.14 -16.19
C ARG A 345 3.72 -6.87 -15.10
N ASP A 346 4.72 -7.74 -14.98
CA ASP A 346 5.78 -7.63 -13.96
C ASP A 346 6.57 -6.33 -14.13
N LEU A 347 6.95 -6.01 -15.37
CA LEU A 347 7.73 -4.81 -15.65
C LEU A 347 6.91 -3.54 -15.40
N LEU A 348 5.64 -3.51 -15.80
CA LEU A 348 4.74 -2.41 -15.45
C LEU A 348 4.53 -2.30 -13.93
N GLY A 349 4.49 -3.44 -13.23
CA GLY A 349 4.47 -3.52 -11.77
C GLY A 349 5.71 -2.86 -11.15
N ALA A 350 6.89 -3.34 -11.50
CA ALA A 350 8.18 -2.80 -11.05
C ALA A 350 8.28 -1.28 -11.34
N LEU A 351 7.93 -0.84 -12.55
CA LEU A 351 7.94 0.58 -12.92
C LEU A 351 6.91 1.42 -12.14
N SER A 352 5.83 0.81 -11.64
CA SER A 352 4.83 1.44 -10.78
C SER A 352 5.36 1.59 -9.34
N ILE A 353 5.90 0.51 -8.77
CA ILE A 353 6.56 0.48 -7.45
C ILE A 353 7.67 1.54 -7.39
N MET A 354 8.55 1.57 -8.40
CA MET A 354 9.66 2.52 -8.52
C MET A 354 9.27 3.99 -8.47
N ARG A 355 8.00 4.36 -8.74
CA ARG A 355 7.58 5.77 -8.64
C ARG A 355 7.63 6.28 -7.20
N TRP A 356 7.62 5.36 -6.25
CA TRP A 356 7.48 5.60 -4.82
C TRP A 356 8.64 5.02 -4.00
N LEU A 357 9.71 4.56 -4.66
CA LEU A 357 10.96 4.22 -3.99
C LEU A 357 11.99 5.34 -4.23
N PRO A 358 12.84 5.66 -3.24
CA PRO A 358 14.03 6.47 -3.47
C PRO A 358 14.98 5.82 -4.51
#